data_AF-A0A352MYP1-F1
#
_entry.id   AF-A0A352MYP1-F1
#
_cell.length_a   1.000
_cell.length_b   1.000
_cell.length_c   1.000
_cell.angle_alpha   90.00
_cell.angle_beta   90.00
_cell.angle_gamma   90.00
#
_symmetry.space_group_name_H-M   'P 1'
#
loop_
_entity.id
_entity.type
_entity.pdbx_description
1 polymer ?
#
loop_
_entity_poly.entity_id
_entity_poly.type
_entity_poly.pdbx_seq_one_letter_code
_entity_poly.pdbx_strand_id
1 'polypeptide(L)'
;MENPFEENFIMKPGQQMKCPHCGKDCFLVKKTLMDGWTKVGDILACSCCSAKIADLEVEEKSKSADISNKFSKLENLLSEKRQEGPKIESSEDERHFCRDCMHFVSHPFLNRCELHKKDIGPMDDCDKFKKK
;
A
#
# COMPACT_ATOMS: atom_id res chain seq x y z
N MET A 1 46.39 -26.97 -0.18
CA MET A 1 46.38 -25.54 -0.52
C MET A 1 44.93 -25.11 -0.41
N GLU A 2 44.54 -24.77 0.81
CA GLU A 2 43.15 -24.45 1.17
C GLU A 2 42.96 -22.95 0.96
N ASN A 3 42.01 -22.59 0.10
CA ASN A 3 41.68 -21.21 -0.26
C ASN A 3 41.02 -20.52 0.94
N PRO A 4 41.67 -19.53 1.58
CA PRO A 4 41.13 -18.92 2.78
C PRO A 4 40.49 -17.59 2.36
N PHE A 5 39.25 -17.59 1.86
CA PHE A 5 38.39 -16.39 1.83
C PHE A 5 36.94 -16.71 1.39
N GLU A 6 36.29 -17.66 2.05
CA GLU A 6 34.81 -17.65 2.08
C GLU A 6 34.37 -16.68 3.19
N GLU A 7 34.59 -15.39 2.94
CA GLU A 7 33.82 -14.37 3.65
C GLU A 7 32.38 -14.47 3.13
N ASN A 8 31.47 -14.88 4.00
CA ASN A 8 30.02 -14.78 3.77
C ASN A 8 29.64 -13.31 3.64
N PHE A 9 29.90 -12.74 2.47
CA PHE A 9 29.59 -11.37 2.14
C PHE A 9 28.08 -11.29 1.91
N ILE A 10 27.34 -10.87 2.93
CA ILE A 10 25.89 -10.67 2.87
C ILE A 10 25.62 -9.53 1.88
N MET A 11 25.38 -9.88 0.61
CA MET A 11 25.09 -8.93 -0.46
C MET A 11 23.70 -8.32 -0.23
N LYS A 12 23.66 -7.00 -0.03
CA LYS A 12 22.41 -6.25 0.19
C LYS A 12 21.94 -5.59 -1.11
N PRO A 13 20.61 -5.44 -1.31
CA PRO A 13 20.10 -4.62 -2.41
C PRO A 13 20.63 -3.18 -2.27
N GLY A 14 21.08 -2.59 -3.37
CA GLY A 14 21.64 -1.24 -3.42
C GLY A 14 23.16 -1.16 -3.20
N GLN A 15 23.84 -2.29 -2.94
CA GLN A 15 25.30 -2.30 -2.86
C GLN A 15 25.94 -2.12 -4.24
N GLN A 16 27.00 -1.32 -4.30
CA GLN A 16 27.85 -1.17 -5.48
C GLN A 16 28.88 -2.30 -5.54
N MET A 17 28.99 -2.97 -6.69
CA MET A 17 30.00 -3.99 -6.92
C MET A 17 30.36 -4.09 -8.41
N LYS A 18 31.51 -4.69 -8.72
CA LYS A 18 31.85 -5.06 -10.09
C LYS A 18 31.09 -6.32 -10.48
N CYS A 19 30.31 -6.24 -11.55
CA CYS A 19 29.55 -7.40 -12.02
C CYS A 19 30.49 -8.47 -12.60
N PRO A 20 30.38 -9.74 -12.16
CA PRO A 20 31.20 -10.83 -12.72
C PRO A 20 30.82 -11.16 -14.18
N HIS A 21 29.61 -10.79 -14.62
CA HIS A 21 29.15 -11.09 -15.99
C HIS A 21 29.52 -10.04 -17.02
N CYS A 22 29.51 -8.75 -16.67
CA CYS A 22 29.78 -7.67 -17.62
C CYS A 22 31.01 -6.83 -17.30
N GLY A 23 31.66 -7.05 -16.14
CA GLY A 23 32.88 -6.36 -15.73
C GLY A 23 32.71 -4.88 -15.36
N LYS A 24 31.48 -4.33 -15.43
CA LYS A 24 31.18 -2.93 -15.11
C LYS A 24 30.85 -2.75 -13.63
N ASP A 25 31.10 -1.55 -13.12
CA ASP A 25 30.59 -1.13 -11.82
C ASP A 25 29.07 -1.01 -11.90
N CYS A 26 28.38 -1.75 -11.04
CA CYS A 26 26.93 -1.87 -11.06
C CYS A 26 26.35 -1.81 -9.65
N PHE A 27 25.06 -1.56 -9.56
CA PHE A 27 24.31 -1.66 -8.31
C PHE A 27 23.48 -2.94 -8.33
N LEU A 28 23.40 -3.60 -7.18
CA LEU A 28 22.55 -4.77 -6.98
C LEU A 28 21.08 -4.35 -6.89
N VAL A 29 20.29 -4.80 -7.86
CA VAL A 29 18.84 -4.52 -7.93
C VAL A 29 18.07 -5.78 -7.56
N LYS A 30 17.09 -5.63 -6.66
CA LYS A 30 16.16 -6.71 -6.31
C LYS A 30 15.15 -6.92 -7.44
N LYS A 31 15.13 -8.11 -8.04
CA LYS A 31 14.15 -8.53 -9.04
C LYS A 31 13.34 -9.71 -8.53
N THR A 32 12.03 -9.65 -8.71
CA THR A 32 11.12 -10.75 -8.36
C THR A 32 11.10 -11.76 -9.52
N LEU A 33 11.49 -13.00 -9.25
CA LEU A 33 11.28 -14.10 -10.20
C LEU A 33 9.84 -14.59 -10.12
N MET A 34 9.20 -14.61 -11.29
CA MET A 34 7.83 -15.09 -11.47
C MET A 34 7.88 -16.31 -12.41
N ASP A 35 7.14 -17.36 -12.05
CA ASP A 35 6.82 -18.48 -12.94
C ASP A 35 5.32 -18.40 -13.25
N GLY A 36 4.99 -17.90 -14.43
CA GLY A 36 3.63 -17.49 -14.79
C GLY A 36 3.07 -16.41 -13.86
N TRP A 37 2.04 -16.76 -13.09
CA TRP A 37 1.37 -15.88 -12.10
C TRP A 37 1.85 -16.10 -10.67
N THR A 38 2.76 -17.05 -10.44
CA THR A 38 3.26 -17.44 -9.12
C THR A 38 4.65 -16.84 -8.85
N LYS A 39 4.81 -16.19 -7.70
CA LYS A 39 6.10 -15.63 -7.27
C LYS A 39 6.98 -16.76 -6.75
N VAL A 40 8.10 -17.03 -7.43
CA VAL A 40 9.04 -18.11 -7.07
C VAL A 40 10.09 -17.64 -6.08
N GLY A 41 10.51 -16.37 -6.16
CA GLY A 41 11.51 -15.84 -5.24
C GLY A 41 11.98 -14.45 -5.62
N ASP A 42 12.89 -13.91 -4.82
CA ASP A 42 13.57 -12.66 -5.11
C ASP A 42 15.05 -12.93 -5.42
N ILE A 43 15.58 -12.31 -6.47
CA ILE A 43 17.00 -12.39 -6.82
C ILE A 43 17.63 -11.01 -6.79
N LEU A 44 18.95 -10.96 -6.55
CA LEU A 44 19.77 -9.80 -6.81
C LEU A 44 20.35 -9.91 -8.21
N ALA A 45 20.06 -8.89 -9.03
CA ALA A 45 20.51 -8.80 -10.40
C ALA A 45 21.38 -7.56 -10.61
N CYS A 46 22.31 -7.66 -11.55
CA CYS A 46 23.10 -6.52 -12.01
C CYS A 46 22.21 -5.45 -12.67
N SER A 47 22.39 -4.18 -12.30
CA SER A 47 21.69 -3.06 -12.95
C SER A 47 22.02 -2.91 -14.44
N CYS A 48 23.21 -3.32 -14.88
CA CYS A 48 23.68 -3.09 -16.25
C CYS A 48 23.35 -4.23 -17.22
N CYS A 49 23.62 -5.49 -16.84
CA CYS A 49 23.43 -6.65 -17.72
C CYS A 49 22.27 -7.56 -17.31
N SER A 50 21.57 -7.22 -16.23
CA SER A 50 20.47 -8.01 -15.67
C SER A 50 20.80 -9.45 -15.26
N ALA A 51 22.08 -9.83 -15.26
CA ALA A 51 22.50 -11.16 -14.84
C ALA A 51 22.21 -11.39 -13.35
N LYS A 52 21.80 -12.61 -13.02
CA LYS A 52 21.55 -13.09 -11.66
C LYS A 52 22.88 -13.21 -10.91
N ILE A 53 23.01 -12.54 -9.76
CA ILE A 53 24.23 -12.54 -8.95
C ILE A 53 24.04 -13.41 -7.70
N ALA A 54 22.92 -13.25 -7.01
CA ALA A 54 22.61 -14.03 -5.81
C ALA A 54 21.10 -14.23 -5.65
N ASP A 55 20.71 -15.30 -4.99
CA ASP A 55 19.34 -15.51 -4.52
C ASP A 55 19.14 -14.78 -3.20
N LEU A 56 18.01 -14.08 -3.04
CA LEU A 56 17.57 -13.61 -1.74
C LEU A 56 16.61 -14.64 -1.20
N GLU A 57 17.01 -15.29 -0.11
CA GLU A 57 16.08 -16.13 0.65
C GLU A 57 14.86 -15.28 1.02
N VAL A 58 13.69 -15.82 0.69
CA VAL A 58 12.42 -15.16 0.91
C VAL A 58 12.18 -15.22 2.41
N GLU A 59 12.57 -14.18 3.13
CA GLU A 59 11.94 -13.88 4.41
C GLU A 59 10.45 -13.69 4.11
N GLU A 60 9.66 -14.70 4.48
CA GLU A 60 8.21 -14.63 4.50
C GLU A 60 7.82 -13.47 5.39
N LYS A 61 7.62 -12.30 4.77
CA LYS A 61 7.00 -11.16 5.43
C LYS A 61 5.57 -11.55 5.71
N SER A 62 5.36 -12.17 6.86
CA SER A 62 4.08 -12.27 7.54
C SER A 62 3.49 -10.87 7.60
N LYS A 63 2.56 -10.60 6.68
CA LYS A 63 1.81 -9.36 6.60
C LYS A 63 0.78 -9.34 7.73
N SER A 64 1.25 -9.08 8.94
CA SER A 64 0.42 -8.56 10.03
C SER A 64 1.21 -7.45 10.72
N ALA A 65 1.58 -6.43 9.94
CA ALA A 65 2.06 -5.19 10.51
C ALA A 65 0.86 -4.47 11.13
N ASP A 66 0.63 -4.75 12.42
CA ASP A 66 -0.20 -4.00 13.35
C ASP A 66 -0.17 -2.50 13.02
N ILE A 67 -1.32 -1.98 12.59
CA ILE A 67 -1.51 -0.55 12.28
C ILE A 67 -1.22 0.30 13.53
N SER A 68 -1.40 -0.25 14.73
CA SER A 68 -1.09 0.40 16.01
C SER A 68 0.39 0.74 16.18
N ASN A 69 1.32 -0.09 15.66
CA ASN A 69 2.76 0.08 15.88
C ASN A 69 3.44 1.10 14.95
N LYS A 70 2.76 1.57 13.90
CA LYS A 70 3.33 2.59 13.00
C LYS A 70 3.25 4.00 13.60
N PHE A 71 2.19 4.28 14.35
CA PHE A 71 1.98 5.60 14.95
C PHE A 71 2.87 5.84 16.17
N SER A 72 3.12 4.81 16.98
CA SER A 72 4.02 4.92 18.15
C SER A 72 5.47 5.29 17.78
N LYS A 73 5.96 4.85 16.62
CA LYS A 73 7.27 5.28 16.09
C LYS A 73 7.30 6.75 15.68
N LEU A 74 6.18 7.28 15.18
CA LEU A 74 6.08 8.68 14.77
C LEU A 74 5.96 9.61 15.98
N GLU A 75 5.23 9.20 17.02
CA GLU A 75 5.13 9.94 18.29
C GLU A 75 6.51 10.14 18.95
N ASN A 76 7.35 9.11 18.95
CA ASN A 76 8.71 9.20 19.47
C ASN A 76 9.65 10.07 18.60
N LEU A 77 9.39 10.16 17.29
CA LEU A 77 10.19 10.99 16.39
C LEU A 77 9.84 12.48 16.53
N LEU A 78 8.54 12.78 16.61
CA LEU A 78 8.02 14.14 16.65
C LEU A 78 8.00 14.72 18.08
N SER A 79 8.24 13.90 19.10
CA SER A 79 8.13 14.27 20.53
C SER A 79 6.77 14.87 20.90
N GLU A 80 5.75 14.57 20.11
CA GLU A 80 4.40 15.10 20.26
C GLU A 80 3.45 13.93 20.43
N LYS A 81 2.68 13.96 21.51
CA LYS A 81 1.64 12.97 21.78
C LYS A 81 0.42 13.32 20.94
N ARG A 82 -0.19 12.29 20.33
CA ARG A 82 -1.43 12.46 19.58
C ARG A 82 -2.50 13.12 20.46
N GLN A 83 -2.89 14.33 20.09
CA GLN A 83 -4.11 14.93 20.60
C GLN A 83 -5.30 14.29 19.88
N GLU A 84 -6.36 13.96 20.62
CA GLU A 84 -7.61 13.54 19.99
C GLU A 84 -8.07 14.66 19.06
N GLY A 85 -8.19 14.35 17.76
CA GLY A 85 -8.69 15.32 16.79
C GLY A 85 -10.08 15.80 17.18
N PRO A 86 -10.47 17.03 16.80
CA PRO A 86 -11.79 17.56 17.13
C PRO A 86 -12.86 16.58 16.65
N LYS A 87 -13.71 16.12 17.57
CA LYS A 87 -14.90 15.36 17.22
C LYS A 87 -15.86 16.32 16.54
N ILE A 88 -16.02 16.17 15.23
CA ILE A 88 -17.02 16.92 14.47
C ILE A 88 -18.38 16.33 14.87
N GLU A 89 -19.04 16.97 15.82
CA GLU A 89 -20.43 16.70 16.20
C GLU A 89 -21.34 17.40 15.18
N SER A 90 -21.71 16.69 14.12
CA SER A 90 -22.75 17.17 13.21
C SER A 90 -24.12 16.93 13.86
N SER A 91 -25.00 17.91 13.82
CA SER A 91 -26.40 17.77 14.24
C SER A 91 -27.14 16.73 13.39
N GLU A 92 -28.25 16.18 13.88
CA GLU A 92 -29.04 15.18 13.12
C GLU A 92 -29.60 15.76 11.81
N ASP A 93 -29.87 17.07 11.78
CA ASP A 93 -30.40 17.80 10.63
C ASP A 93 -29.36 18.06 9.52
N GLU A 94 -28.06 17.97 9.83
CA GLU A 94 -26.96 18.17 8.88
C GLU A 94 -26.64 16.90 8.06
N ARG A 95 -27.33 15.79 8.33
CA ARG A 95 -27.09 14.49 7.67
C ARG A 95 -28.26 14.04 6.79
N HIS A 96 -28.93 14.97 6.12
CA HIS A 96 -30.07 14.69 5.24
C HIS A 96 -29.70 14.44 3.78
N PHE A 97 -28.50 13.89 3.53
CA PHE A 97 -28.05 13.55 2.19
C PHE A 97 -28.94 12.49 1.56
N CYS A 98 -29.41 12.74 0.35
CA CYS A 98 -30.24 11.79 -0.40
C CYS A 98 -29.59 10.42 -0.54
N ARG A 99 -28.25 10.33 -0.55
CA ARG A 99 -27.51 9.06 -0.63
C ARG A 99 -27.78 8.12 0.54
N ASP A 100 -28.00 8.66 1.73
CA ASP A 100 -28.20 7.89 2.96
C ASP A 100 -29.69 7.62 3.24
N CYS A 101 -30.56 8.03 2.31
CA CYS A 101 -32.00 7.90 2.42
C CYS A 101 -32.47 6.51 1.98
N MET A 102 -33.52 5.97 2.64
CA MET A 102 -34.15 4.70 2.25
C MET A 102 -34.64 4.67 0.80
N HIS A 103 -35.04 5.83 0.26
CA HIS A 103 -35.61 5.95 -1.10
C HIS A 103 -34.55 6.18 -2.18
N PHE A 104 -33.27 6.05 -1.84
CA PHE A 104 -32.15 6.16 -2.76
C PHE A 104 -31.94 4.88 -3.56
N VAL A 105 -31.93 5.01 -4.88
CA VAL A 105 -31.62 3.91 -5.78
C VAL A 105 -30.34 4.23 -6.54
N SER A 106 -29.26 3.53 -6.22
CA SER A 106 -28.01 3.61 -6.97
C SER A 106 -28.15 2.87 -8.29
N HIS A 107 -28.09 3.59 -9.41
CA HIS A 107 -28.01 3.00 -10.74
C HIS A 107 -26.62 3.31 -11.34
N PRO A 108 -26.04 2.42 -12.17
CA PRO A 108 -24.72 2.63 -12.76
C PRO A 108 -24.57 3.92 -13.59
N PHE A 109 -25.69 4.45 -14.12
CA PHE A 109 -25.69 5.64 -14.96
C PHE A 109 -26.20 6.90 -14.25
N LEU A 110 -27.29 6.80 -13.47
CA LEU A 110 -27.95 7.94 -12.83
C LEU A 110 -28.54 7.53 -11.47
N ASN A 111 -28.12 8.20 -10.40
CA ASN A 111 -28.75 8.01 -9.11
C ASN A 111 -30.12 8.68 -9.11
N ARG A 112 -31.14 7.99 -8.61
CA ARG A 112 -32.52 8.49 -8.61
C ARG A 112 -33.19 8.34 -7.26
N CYS A 113 -34.13 9.25 -6.99
CA CYS A 113 -35.03 9.19 -5.84
C CYS A 113 -36.29 8.45 -6.25
N GLU A 114 -36.64 7.36 -5.57
CA GLU A 114 -37.90 6.67 -5.85
C GLU A 114 -39.12 7.49 -5.41
N LEU A 115 -39.00 8.25 -4.31
CA LEU A 115 -40.09 9.06 -3.76
C LEU A 115 -40.47 10.24 -4.67
N HIS A 116 -39.46 10.96 -5.16
CA HIS A 116 -39.65 12.17 -5.98
C HIS A 116 -39.53 11.90 -7.48
N LYS A 117 -39.15 10.69 -7.90
CA LYS A 117 -38.94 10.28 -9.30
C LYS A 117 -38.05 11.26 -10.08
N LYS A 118 -37.03 11.79 -9.41
CA LYS A 118 -36.04 12.72 -9.97
C LYS A 118 -34.64 12.13 -9.86
N ASP A 119 -33.76 12.57 -10.75
CA ASP A 119 -32.34 12.30 -10.66
C ASP A 119 -31.74 13.13 -9.50
N ILE A 120 -30.77 12.54 -8.81
CA ILE A 120 -30.14 13.12 -7.62
C ILE A 120 -28.62 13.19 -7.82
N GLY A 121 -28.04 14.33 -7.50
CA GLY A 121 -26.61 14.52 -7.35
C GLY A 121 -26.05 13.97 -6.01
N PRO A 122 -24.72 13.82 -5.87
CA PRO A 122 -24.10 13.30 -4.65
C PRO A 122 -24.28 14.18 -3.40
N MET A 123 -24.56 15.48 -3.58
CA MET A 123 -24.68 16.48 -2.51
C MET A 123 -26.10 17.02 -2.35
N ASP A 124 -27.11 16.39 -2.97
CA ASP A 124 -28.49 16.86 -2.82
C ASP A 124 -29.07 16.40 -1.48
N ASP A 125 -29.71 17.33 -0.79
CA ASP A 125 -30.46 17.07 0.44
C ASP A 125 -31.94 16.78 0.17
N CYS A 126 -32.60 16.11 1.13
CA CYS A 126 -34.01 15.77 1.06
C CYS A 126 -34.77 16.25 2.31
N ASP A 127 -35.81 17.06 2.12
CA ASP A 127 -36.69 17.48 3.23
C ASP A 127 -37.48 16.29 3.84
N LYS A 128 -37.70 15.24 3.05
CA LYS A 128 -38.38 13.99 3.45
C LYS A 128 -37.36 12.87 3.65
N PHE A 129 -36.25 13.18 4.30
CA PHE A 129 -35.21 12.20 4.59
C PHE A 129 -35.72 11.13 5.56
N LYS A 130 -35.46 9.86 5.21
CA LYS A 130 -35.63 8.73 6.12
C LYS A 130 -34.36 7.91 6.07
N LYS A 131 -33.70 7.77 7.21
CA LYS A 131 -32.43 7.04 7.34
C LYS A 131 -32.61 5.56 7.00
N LYS A 132 -31.68 5.01 6.22
CA LYS A 132 -31.58 3.57 5.93
C LYS A 132 -31.06 2.75 7.10
#